data_AF-A0AB36KTJ9-F1
#
_entry.id   AF-A0AB36KTJ9-F1
#
_cell.length_a   1.000
_cell.length_b   1.000
_cell.length_c   1.000
_cell.angle_alpha   90.00
_cell.angle_beta   90.00
_cell.angle_gamma   90.00
#
_symmetry.space_group_name_H-M   'P 1'
#
loop_
_entity.id
_entity.type
_entity.pdbx_description
1 polymer ?
#
loop_
_entity_poly.entity_id
_entity_poly.type
_entity_poly.pdbx_seq_one_letter_code
_entity_poly.pdbx_strand_id
1 'polypeptide(L)'
;MAFSLIRSLTASVVRNVSALKRDAKRLQKNSQLVFGTEYPLKVCQQAVAVSRGFRSLADVENISQRLGLNKHVPFWTIFGRSDTHQAALSALYQLGLEYSENGPVVFTGNQRHSITPALTLLFEEMSTRKSPGLILVETQAESVQETLIYDGIKTLGFDEIFEGFRSLDLREKTLPVSLYTDARCWTSSILSVFDSGIQSRLKQTNWAISLETSAFENAKSRRQVTQSKNFDSIPFYSVKEAVNQLIYGCGRPLWIDDNTKMASFPEKLDEDTTKVVLHLIGELAERNFSLGLSCVHESVWRPYIVLFSRNDPASEVLAGVVHSYYSWCQPRENPTPILYVSDGASPYAPQFLSFGGNTAVVNGLDDIPDGKQPGQFYGYKNALKVIGSPGGLTHMGKRVSLQGF
;
A
#
# COMPACT_ATOMS: atom_id res chain seq x y z
N MET A 1 -4.09 -1.86 31.05
CA MET A 1 -5.40 -1.91 31.73
C MET A 1 -6.37 -0.79 31.32
N ALA A 2 -5.91 0.41 30.93
CA ALA A 2 -6.83 1.49 30.49
C ALA A 2 -7.59 1.16 29.18
N PHE A 3 -6.95 0.50 28.22
CA PHE A 3 -7.55 0.18 26.92
C PHE A 3 -8.67 -0.87 26.95
N SER A 4 -8.65 -1.84 27.88
CA SER A 4 -9.74 -2.82 28.02
C SER A 4 -11.02 -2.18 28.59
N LEU A 5 -10.86 -1.22 29.49
CA LEU A 5 -11.93 -0.38 30.01
C LEU A 5 -12.53 0.49 28.89
N ILE A 6 -11.68 1.22 28.17
CA ILE A 6 -12.10 2.03 27.01
C ILE A 6 -12.82 1.16 25.97
N ARG A 7 -12.35 -0.07 25.71
CA ARG A 7 -12.97 -1.04 24.78
C ARG A 7 -14.35 -1.53 25.25
N SER A 8 -14.52 -1.87 26.53
CA SER A 8 -15.82 -2.26 27.10
C SER A 8 -16.83 -1.11 27.08
N LEU A 9 -16.34 0.11 27.35
CA LEU A 9 -17.12 1.34 27.24
C LEU A 9 -17.55 1.59 25.80
N THR A 10 -16.65 1.49 24.82
CA THR A 10 -16.98 1.69 23.40
C THR A 10 -18.04 0.69 22.92
N ALA A 11 -17.88 -0.62 23.22
CA ALA A 11 -18.86 -1.64 22.84
C ALA A 11 -20.23 -1.42 23.51
N SER A 12 -20.24 -1.03 24.78
CA SER A 12 -21.46 -0.66 25.52
C SER A 12 -22.14 0.56 24.88
N VAL A 13 -21.37 1.59 24.52
CA VAL A 13 -21.87 2.80 23.88
C VAL A 13 -22.46 2.48 22.49
N VAL A 14 -21.80 1.67 21.66
CA VAL A 14 -22.33 1.24 20.35
C VAL A 14 -23.67 0.49 20.49
N ARG A 15 -23.77 -0.45 21.44
CA ARG A 15 -25.03 -1.17 21.73
C ARG A 15 -26.12 -0.21 22.21
N ASN A 16 -25.78 0.77 23.03
CA ASN A 16 -26.74 1.76 23.53
C ASN A 16 -27.23 2.69 22.41
N VAL A 17 -26.35 3.17 21.54
CA VAL A 17 -26.73 4.04 20.40
C VAL A 17 -27.62 3.28 19.41
N SER A 18 -27.33 2.02 19.12
CA SER A 18 -28.13 1.19 18.22
C SER A 18 -29.48 0.77 18.82
N ALA A 19 -29.54 0.51 20.13
CA ALA A 19 -30.80 0.27 20.84
C ALA A 19 -31.68 1.53 20.87
N LEU A 20 -31.09 2.71 21.13
CA LEU A 20 -31.77 4.00 21.11
C LEU A 20 -32.48 4.24 19.76
N LYS A 21 -31.80 4.00 18.63
CA LYS A 21 -32.41 4.15 17.30
C LYS A 21 -33.60 3.22 17.08
N ARG A 22 -33.54 1.99 17.59
CA ARG A 22 -34.65 1.01 17.50
C ARG A 22 -35.82 1.41 18.41
N ASP A 23 -35.53 1.79 19.64
CA ASP A 23 -36.53 2.19 20.63
C ASP A 23 -37.23 3.48 20.21
N ALA A 24 -36.50 4.44 19.65
CA ALA A 24 -37.09 5.67 19.11
C ALA A 24 -38.05 5.40 17.95
N LYS A 25 -37.75 4.43 17.07
CA LYS A 25 -38.68 4.01 16.01
C LYS A 25 -39.91 3.30 16.56
N ARG A 26 -39.75 2.45 17.58
CA ARG A 26 -40.88 1.81 18.27
C ARG A 26 -41.77 2.84 18.98
N LEU A 27 -41.14 3.82 19.64
CA LEU A 27 -41.83 4.91 20.31
C LEU A 27 -42.58 5.80 19.31
N GLN A 28 -41.97 6.14 18.18
CA GLN A 28 -42.64 6.88 17.11
C GLN A 28 -43.87 6.12 16.59
N LYS A 29 -43.73 4.82 16.30
CA LYS A 29 -44.84 3.98 15.81
C LYS A 29 -46.01 3.91 16.79
N ASN A 30 -45.72 3.98 18.10
CA ASN A 30 -46.72 3.88 19.16
C ASN A 30 -47.02 5.24 19.82
N SER A 31 -46.54 6.36 19.27
CA SER A 31 -46.58 7.64 19.99
C SER A 31 -48.01 8.13 20.22
N GLN A 32 -48.91 7.86 19.26
CA GLN A 32 -50.34 8.15 19.38
C GLN A 32 -50.97 7.39 20.57
N LEU A 33 -50.57 6.14 20.79
CA LEU A 33 -51.08 5.30 21.89
C LEU A 33 -50.50 5.73 23.24
N VAL A 34 -49.22 6.12 23.28
CA VAL A 34 -48.51 6.43 24.53
C VAL A 34 -48.75 7.87 24.99
N PHE A 35 -48.85 8.81 24.06
CA PHE A 35 -48.92 10.25 24.35
C PHE A 35 -50.19 10.93 23.84
N GLY A 36 -51.09 10.19 23.20
CA GLY A 36 -52.32 10.74 22.61
C GLY A 36 -52.11 11.56 21.33
N THR A 37 -50.86 11.73 20.87
CA THR A 37 -50.50 12.49 19.68
C THR A 37 -49.34 11.85 18.90
N GLU A 38 -49.33 12.02 17.57
CA GLU A 38 -48.24 11.57 16.72
C GLU A 38 -47.05 12.51 16.83
N TYR A 39 -45.90 11.98 17.28
CA TYR A 39 -44.66 12.73 17.40
C TYR A 39 -43.70 12.37 16.27
N PRO A 40 -42.99 13.35 15.68
CA PRO A 40 -42.00 13.10 14.64
C PRO A 40 -40.79 12.34 15.22
N LEU A 41 -40.14 11.53 14.38
CA LEU A 41 -39.04 10.65 14.78
C LEU A 41 -37.92 11.39 15.53
N LYS A 42 -37.58 12.62 15.14
CA LYS A 42 -36.55 13.43 15.83
C LYS A 42 -36.89 13.71 17.29
N VAL A 43 -38.17 14.00 17.60
CA VAL A 43 -38.63 14.26 18.97
C VAL A 43 -38.57 12.97 19.80
N CYS A 44 -38.98 11.83 19.22
CA CYS A 44 -38.86 10.53 19.87
C CYS A 44 -37.38 10.13 20.09
N GLN A 45 -36.50 10.38 19.13
CA GLN A 45 -35.06 10.14 19.27
C GLN A 45 -34.45 10.98 20.39
N GLN A 46 -34.83 12.25 20.50
CA GLN A 46 -34.37 13.13 21.57
C GLN A 46 -34.91 12.70 22.93
N ALA A 47 -36.19 12.30 23.02
CA ALA A 47 -36.78 11.78 24.26
C ALA A 47 -36.06 10.50 24.73
N VAL A 48 -35.80 9.55 23.82
CA VAL A 48 -35.07 8.32 24.15
C VAL A 48 -33.61 8.62 24.50
N ALA A 49 -32.95 9.56 23.82
CA ALA A 49 -31.59 9.99 24.17
C ALA A 49 -31.49 10.55 25.59
N VAL A 50 -32.39 11.46 25.96
CA VAL A 50 -32.46 12.02 27.33
C VAL A 50 -32.79 10.93 28.35
N SER A 51 -33.74 10.02 28.04
CA SER A 51 -34.10 8.91 28.93
C SER A 51 -32.93 7.96 29.24
N ARG A 52 -31.96 7.87 28.31
CA ARG A 52 -30.75 7.05 28.46
C ARG A 52 -29.56 7.81 29.04
N GLY A 53 -29.76 9.05 29.51
CA GLY A 53 -28.75 9.83 30.22
C GLY A 53 -27.85 10.69 29.34
N PHE A 54 -28.14 10.85 28.04
CA PHE A 54 -27.43 11.82 27.19
C PHE A 54 -28.03 13.22 27.36
N ARG A 55 -27.21 14.28 27.28
CA ARG A 55 -27.72 15.66 27.45
C ARG A 55 -28.55 16.11 26.25
N SER A 56 -28.23 15.59 25.06
CA SER A 56 -28.95 15.92 23.83
C SER A 56 -28.82 14.82 22.78
N LEU A 57 -29.67 14.90 21.75
CA LEU A 57 -29.51 14.08 20.53
C LEU A 57 -28.18 14.37 19.83
N ALA A 58 -27.71 15.62 19.85
CA ALA A 58 -26.45 16.02 19.24
C ALA A 58 -25.23 15.34 19.89
N ASP A 59 -25.28 15.07 21.20
CA ASP A 59 -24.24 14.29 21.87
C ASP A 59 -24.21 12.84 21.37
N VAL A 60 -25.39 12.24 21.18
CA VAL A 60 -25.53 10.90 20.60
C VAL A 60 -25.02 10.88 19.16
N GLU A 61 -25.30 11.92 18.39
CA GLU A 61 -24.81 12.06 17.01
C GLU A 61 -23.30 12.24 16.96
N ASN A 62 -22.71 13.10 17.79
CA ASN A 62 -21.27 13.30 17.92
C ASN A 62 -20.56 12.02 18.36
N ILE A 63 -21.12 11.30 19.33
CA ILE A 63 -20.62 9.98 19.76
C ILE A 63 -20.75 8.98 18.61
N SER A 64 -21.89 8.96 17.90
CA SER A 64 -22.08 8.08 16.76
C SER A 64 -21.10 8.39 15.62
N GLN A 65 -20.73 9.67 15.42
CA GLN A 65 -19.73 10.07 14.43
C GLN A 65 -18.33 9.62 14.84
N ARG A 66 -17.94 9.85 16.10
CA ARG A 66 -16.64 9.39 16.65
C ARG A 66 -16.52 7.87 16.67
N LEU A 67 -17.63 7.17 16.80
CA LEU A 67 -17.70 5.70 16.78
C LEU A 67 -17.98 5.11 15.40
N GLY A 68 -18.05 5.94 14.35
CA GLY A 68 -18.27 5.46 12.98
C GLY A 68 -19.59 4.71 12.83
N LEU A 69 -20.71 5.23 13.35
CA LEU A 69 -22.07 4.66 13.24
C LEU A 69 -22.99 5.50 12.34
N ASN A 70 -22.42 6.46 11.61
CA ASN A 70 -23.14 7.38 10.75
C ASN A 70 -23.20 6.84 9.32
N LYS A 71 -24.41 6.49 8.83
CA LYS A 71 -24.64 5.94 7.48
C LYS A 71 -24.39 6.94 6.33
N HIS A 72 -24.09 8.20 6.66
CA HIS A 72 -23.67 9.21 5.68
C HIS A 72 -22.16 9.22 5.41
N VAL A 73 -21.40 8.38 6.12
CA VAL A 73 -19.97 8.25 5.94
C VAL A 73 -19.71 7.24 4.81
N PRO A 74 -18.65 7.38 3.98
CA PRO A 74 -18.43 6.51 2.84
C PRO A 74 -18.43 5.01 3.19
N PHE A 75 -18.88 4.18 2.24
CA PHE A 75 -19.09 2.74 2.47
C PHE A 75 -17.82 1.99 2.92
N TRP A 76 -16.64 2.51 2.59
CA TRP A 76 -15.34 1.96 3.02
C TRP A 76 -14.97 2.28 4.47
N THR A 77 -15.83 2.97 5.22
CA THR A 77 -15.62 3.19 6.66
C THR A 77 -16.05 1.95 7.43
N ILE A 78 -15.22 1.51 8.37
CA ILE A 78 -15.52 0.32 9.18
C ILE A 78 -16.58 0.70 10.23
N PHE A 79 -17.83 0.30 9.99
CA PHE A 79 -18.95 0.49 10.93
C PHE A 79 -19.10 -0.66 11.95
N GLY A 80 -18.52 -1.82 11.63
CA GLY A 80 -18.57 -3.03 12.43
C GLY A 80 -17.40 -3.93 12.09
N ARG A 81 -16.93 -4.68 13.10
CA ARG A 81 -15.81 -5.62 12.97
C ARG A 81 -16.33 -7.02 13.22
N SER A 82 -15.92 -7.96 12.39
CA SER A 82 -16.05 -9.40 12.68
C SER A 82 -15.21 -9.77 13.90
N ASP A 83 -15.50 -10.92 14.52
CA ASP A 83 -14.71 -11.41 15.65
C ASP A 83 -13.25 -11.62 15.25
N THR A 84 -13.01 -12.08 14.02
CA THR A 84 -11.68 -12.28 13.41
C THR A 84 -10.94 -10.96 13.26
N HIS A 85 -11.58 -9.94 12.68
CA HIS A 85 -11.02 -8.59 12.58
C HIS A 85 -10.69 -8.05 13.98
N GLN A 86 -11.65 -8.13 14.91
CA GLN A 86 -11.49 -7.58 16.25
C GLN A 86 -10.38 -8.29 17.04
N ALA A 87 -10.18 -9.58 16.82
CA ALA A 87 -9.08 -10.36 17.38
C ALA A 87 -7.74 -9.90 16.78
N ALA A 88 -7.63 -9.83 15.44
CA ALA A 88 -6.44 -9.35 14.73
C ALA A 88 -6.03 -7.94 15.18
N LEU A 89 -6.98 -7.01 15.20
CA LEU A 89 -6.78 -5.64 15.64
C LEU A 89 -6.30 -5.57 17.10
N SER A 90 -6.92 -6.36 17.98
CA SER A 90 -6.52 -6.38 19.38
C SER A 90 -5.11 -6.95 19.60
N ALA A 91 -4.68 -7.89 18.75
CA ALA A 91 -3.34 -8.41 18.80
C ALA A 91 -2.32 -7.39 18.30
N LEU A 92 -2.60 -6.71 17.19
CA LEU A 92 -1.77 -5.63 16.65
C LEU A 92 -1.56 -4.51 17.67
N TYR A 93 -2.62 -4.04 18.33
CA TYR A 93 -2.51 -3.03 19.38
C TYR A 93 -1.77 -3.52 20.62
N GLN A 94 -1.94 -4.78 21.02
CA GLN A 94 -1.14 -5.34 22.11
C GLN A 94 0.35 -5.39 21.75
N LEU A 95 0.70 -5.51 20.48
CA LEU A 95 2.06 -5.46 19.98
C LEU A 95 2.57 -4.03 19.73
N GLY A 96 1.71 -3.00 19.88
CA GLY A 96 2.07 -1.60 19.64
C GLY A 96 2.27 -1.25 18.15
N LEU A 97 1.61 -1.99 17.26
CA LEU A 97 1.77 -1.84 15.82
C LEU A 97 0.73 -0.89 15.23
N GLU A 98 1.20 0.15 14.54
CA GLU A 98 0.48 1.27 13.93
C GLU A 98 1.28 1.81 12.72
N TYR A 99 0.62 2.16 11.62
CA TYR A 99 1.32 2.59 10.38
C TYR A 99 2.02 3.96 10.51
N SER A 100 1.47 4.89 11.29
CA SER A 100 1.98 6.26 11.39
C SER A 100 3.16 6.42 12.35
N GLU A 101 3.24 5.55 13.36
CA GLU A 101 4.26 5.62 14.40
C GLU A 101 5.43 4.66 14.18
N ASN A 102 5.19 3.57 13.45
CA ASN A 102 6.20 2.56 13.23
C ASN A 102 6.90 2.75 11.88
N GLY A 103 8.13 2.24 11.80
CA GLY A 103 8.80 2.04 10.51
C GLY A 103 8.12 0.93 9.69
N PRO A 104 8.74 0.52 8.57
CA PRO A 104 8.17 -0.52 7.73
C PRO A 104 7.90 -1.81 8.53
N VAL A 105 6.70 -2.38 8.41
CA VAL A 105 6.29 -3.58 9.14
C VAL A 105 6.36 -4.79 8.20
N VAL A 106 7.16 -5.79 8.56
CA VAL A 106 7.31 -7.01 7.76
C VAL A 106 6.65 -8.16 8.48
N PHE A 107 5.56 -8.66 7.88
CA PHE A 107 4.88 -9.86 8.35
C PHE A 107 5.61 -11.10 7.79
N THR A 108 6.32 -11.75 8.70
CA THR A 108 7.10 -12.97 8.51
C THR A 108 6.28 -14.23 8.85
N GLY A 109 6.75 -15.40 8.45
CA GLY A 109 6.06 -16.67 8.58
C GLY A 109 5.08 -16.95 7.44
N ASN A 110 4.15 -17.89 7.64
CA ASN A 110 3.23 -18.31 6.60
C ASN A 110 2.28 -17.16 6.19
N GLN A 111 2.31 -16.82 4.89
CA GLN A 111 1.50 -15.75 4.30
C GLN A 111 0.01 -15.85 4.65
N ARG A 112 -0.55 -17.07 4.74
CA ARG A 112 -1.97 -17.28 5.08
C ARG A 112 -2.36 -16.74 6.46
N HIS A 113 -1.43 -16.77 7.42
CA HIS A 113 -1.67 -16.25 8.77
C HIS A 113 -1.25 -14.78 8.92
N SER A 114 -0.34 -14.34 8.05
CA SER A 114 0.22 -12.99 8.03
C SER A 114 -0.65 -11.98 7.27
N ILE A 115 -1.47 -12.43 6.32
CA ILE A 115 -2.28 -11.52 5.50
C ILE A 115 -3.42 -10.86 6.28
N THR A 116 -4.14 -11.62 7.10
CA THR A 116 -5.27 -11.13 7.90
C THR A 116 -4.88 -9.94 8.80
N PRO A 117 -3.81 -10.01 9.61
CA PRO A 117 -3.38 -8.86 10.41
C PRO A 117 -2.85 -7.70 9.57
N ALA A 118 -2.15 -7.96 8.46
CA ALA A 118 -1.68 -6.89 7.57
C ALA A 118 -2.83 -6.11 6.92
N LEU A 119 -3.86 -6.82 6.44
CA LEU A 119 -5.09 -6.22 5.93
C LEU A 119 -5.86 -5.48 7.02
N THR A 120 -5.91 -6.02 8.23
CA THR A 120 -6.55 -5.35 9.37
C THR A 120 -5.90 -4.00 9.66
N LEU A 121 -4.56 -3.92 9.68
CA LEU A 121 -3.85 -2.65 9.82
C LEU A 121 -4.22 -1.67 8.70
N LEU A 122 -4.23 -2.13 7.44
CA LEU A 122 -4.48 -1.28 6.28
C LEU A 122 -5.91 -0.72 6.28
N PHE A 123 -6.91 -1.57 6.55
CA PHE A 123 -8.31 -1.16 6.54
C PHE A 123 -8.65 -0.19 7.68
N GLU A 124 -8.03 -0.35 8.85
CA GLU A 124 -8.19 0.61 9.95
C GLU A 124 -7.62 1.99 9.57
N GLU A 125 -6.42 2.04 9.00
CA GLU A 125 -5.85 3.30 8.48
C GLU A 125 -6.68 3.93 7.36
N MET A 126 -7.23 3.11 6.47
CA MET A 126 -8.12 3.58 5.42
C MET A 126 -9.40 4.19 6.00
N SER A 127 -9.99 3.52 6.99
CA SER A 127 -11.20 3.95 7.67
C SER A 127 -10.98 5.25 8.46
N THR A 128 -9.83 5.41 9.13
CA THR A 128 -9.49 6.66 9.85
C THR A 128 -9.32 7.83 8.89
N ARG A 129 -8.69 7.61 7.74
CA ARG A 129 -8.47 8.62 6.69
C ARG A 129 -9.70 8.90 5.84
N LYS A 130 -10.69 8.00 5.85
CA LYS A 130 -11.91 8.05 5.02
C LYS A 130 -11.61 8.13 3.53
N SER A 131 -10.53 7.52 3.07
CA SER A 131 -10.14 7.45 1.66
C SER A 131 -10.42 6.05 1.08
N PRO A 132 -10.85 5.93 -0.19
CA PRO A 132 -11.04 4.63 -0.81
C PRO A 132 -9.70 3.96 -1.13
N GLY A 133 -9.68 2.62 -1.17
CA GLY A 133 -8.49 1.86 -1.56
C GLY A 133 -8.25 1.80 -3.08
N LEU A 134 -6.99 1.56 -3.45
CA LEU A 134 -6.54 1.24 -4.81
C LEU A 134 -5.78 -0.09 -4.79
N ILE A 135 -6.02 -0.95 -5.77
CA ILE A 135 -5.30 -2.23 -5.93
C ILE A 135 -4.51 -2.15 -7.24
N LEU A 136 -3.22 -2.42 -7.16
CA LEU A 136 -2.32 -2.52 -8.31
C LEU A 136 -1.99 -4.00 -8.49
N VAL A 137 -2.40 -4.57 -9.63
CA VAL A 137 -2.28 -6.00 -9.91
C VAL A 137 -1.19 -6.23 -10.95
N GLU A 138 -0.12 -6.92 -10.55
CA GLU A 138 0.99 -7.34 -11.41
C GLU A 138 1.48 -8.73 -10.97
N THR A 139 0.57 -9.69 -10.86
CA THR A 139 0.80 -11.03 -10.28
C THR A 139 0.56 -12.12 -11.33
N GLN A 140 1.00 -13.36 -11.08
CA GLN A 140 0.67 -14.50 -11.93
C GLN A 140 -0.81 -14.92 -11.85
N ALA A 141 -1.55 -14.53 -10.80
CA ALA A 141 -2.95 -14.88 -10.64
C ALA A 141 -3.84 -14.23 -11.71
N GLU A 142 -4.76 -14.96 -12.34
CA GLU A 142 -5.55 -14.42 -13.45
C GLU A 142 -6.48 -13.29 -12.98
N SER A 143 -6.99 -13.41 -11.75
CA SER A 143 -7.91 -12.45 -11.15
C SER A 143 -7.53 -12.11 -9.71
N VAL A 144 -7.99 -10.96 -9.20
CA VAL A 144 -7.79 -10.56 -7.80
C VAL A 144 -8.42 -11.57 -6.84
N GLN A 145 -9.51 -12.22 -7.26
CA GLN A 145 -10.24 -13.22 -6.49
C GLN A 145 -9.42 -14.50 -6.24
N GLU A 146 -8.39 -14.76 -7.04
CA GLU A 146 -7.48 -15.91 -6.86
C GLU A 146 -6.28 -15.58 -5.97
N THR A 147 -6.18 -14.34 -5.50
CA THR A 147 -5.06 -13.90 -4.67
C THR A 147 -5.29 -14.17 -3.19
N LEU A 148 -4.18 -14.35 -2.46
CA LEU A 148 -4.16 -14.46 -0.99
C LEU A 148 -4.91 -13.31 -0.28
N ILE A 149 -4.96 -12.15 -0.92
CA ILE A 149 -5.65 -10.96 -0.39
C ILE A 149 -7.15 -11.21 -0.29
N TYR A 150 -7.75 -11.79 -1.34
CA TYR A 150 -9.18 -12.07 -1.38
C TYR A 150 -9.59 -13.09 -0.31
N ASP A 151 -8.79 -14.12 -0.08
CA ASP A 151 -9.00 -15.06 1.03
C ASP A 151 -8.95 -14.37 2.41
N GLY A 152 -7.99 -13.45 2.59
CA GLY A 152 -7.88 -12.64 3.79
C GLY A 152 -9.09 -11.72 4.01
N ILE A 153 -9.63 -11.15 2.94
CA ILE A 153 -10.80 -10.26 2.99
C ILE A 153 -12.08 -11.02 3.34
N LYS A 154 -12.29 -12.19 2.73
CA LYS A 154 -13.38 -13.10 3.09
C LYS A 154 -13.34 -13.45 4.57
N THR A 155 -12.14 -13.73 5.08
CA THR A 155 -11.93 -14.05 6.51
C THR A 155 -12.28 -12.87 7.42
N LEU A 156 -12.06 -11.63 6.95
CA LEU A 156 -12.42 -10.41 7.68
C LEU A 156 -13.91 -10.04 7.52
N GLY A 157 -14.61 -10.59 6.52
CA GLY A 157 -16.00 -10.27 6.20
C GLY A 157 -16.16 -8.90 5.53
N PHE A 158 -15.16 -8.48 4.76
CA PHE A 158 -15.10 -7.15 4.12
C PHE A 158 -15.25 -7.20 2.60
N ASP A 159 -15.89 -8.24 2.07
CA ASP A 159 -16.08 -8.45 0.63
C ASP A 159 -16.71 -7.24 -0.05
N GLU A 160 -17.79 -6.69 0.52
CA GLU A 160 -18.50 -5.52 -0.01
C GLU A 160 -17.62 -4.25 -0.06
N ILE A 161 -16.75 -4.07 0.94
CA ILE A 161 -15.84 -2.91 0.99
C ILE A 161 -14.77 -3.06 -0.09
N PHE A 162 -14.27 -4.28 -0.26
CA PHE A 162 -13.21 -4.58 -1.21
C PHE A 162 -13.68 -4.53 -2.66
N GLU A 163 -14.90 -4.98 -2.96
CA GLU A 163 -15.51 -4.81 -4.29
C GLU A 163 -15.61 -3.34 -4.72
N GLY A 164 -15.75 -2.44 -3.75
CA GLY A 164 -15.75 -1.01 -4.01
C GLY A 164 -14.35 -0.39 -4.21
N PHE A 165 -13.27 -1.15 -4.07
CA PHE A 165 -11.93 -0.66 -4.37
C PHE A 165 -11.72 -0.57 -5.87
N ARG A 166 -10.95 0.44 -6.28
CA ARG A 166 -10.52 0.52 -7.68
C ARG A 166 -9.36 -0.46 -7.88
N SER A 167 -9.50 -1.38 -8.82
CA SER A 167 -8.40 -2.23 -9.27
C SER A 167 -7.83 -1.71 -10.58
N LEU A 168 -6.51 -1.60 -10.67
CA LEU A 168 -5.77 -1.31 -11.89
C LEU A 168 -4.86 -2.50 -12.16
N ASP A 169 -5.13 -3.21 -13.25
CA ASP A 169 -4.29 -4.30 -13.71
C ASP A 169 -3.18 -3.73 -14.60
N LEU A 170 -1.94 -3.88 -14.16
CA LEU A 170 -0.76 -3.38 -14.88
C LEU A 170 -0.36 -4.28 -16.06
N ARG A 171 -0.96 -5.48 -16.14
CA ARG A 171 -0.78 -6.44 -17.24
C ARG A 171 -1.74 -6.17 -18.40
N GLU A 172 -2.80 -5.40 -18.17
CA GLU A 172 -3.86 -5.14 -19.14
C GLU A 172 -3.33 -4.30 -20.31
N LYS A 173 -3.38 -4.86 -21.51
CA LYS A 173 -2.87 -4.21 -22.72
C LYS A 173 -3.91 -3.28 -23.37
N THR A 174 -5.20 -3.52 -23.13
CA THR A 174 -6.28 -2.77 -23.80
C THR A 174 -6.52 -1.39 -23.18
N LEU A 175 -6.35 -1.27 -21.85
CA LEU A 175 -6.44 -0.03 -21.09
C LEU A 175 -5.16 0.12 -20.26
N PRO A 176 -4.04 0.54 -20.89
CA PRO A 176 -2.76 0.55 -20.21
C PRO A 176 -2.77 1.57 -19.07
N VAL A 177 -1.99 1.28 -18.05
CA VAL A 177 -1.80 2.16 -16.92
C VAL A 177 -0.56 3.00 -17.17
N SER A 178 -0.73 4.31 -17.09
CA SER A 178 0.38 5.23 -17.28
C SER A 178 1.14 5.45 -15.99
N LEU A 179 2.43 5.08 -16.01
CA LEU A 179 3.36 5.16 -14.89
C LEU A 179 4.45 6.18 -15.21
N TYR A 180 4.53 7.20 -14.35
CA TYR A 180 5.57 8.22 -14.39
C TYR A 180 6.25 8.26 -13.04
N THR A 181 7.59 8.26 -13.04
CA THR A 181 8.37 8.49 -11.83
C THR A 181 9.69 9.16 -12.14
N ASP A 182 10.41 9.59 -11.12
CA ASP A 182 11.72 10.21 -11.29
C ASP A 182 12.73 9.24 -11.91
N ALA A 183 13.70 9.77 -12.64
CA ALA A 183 14.72 8.97 -13.32
C ALA A 183 15.51 8.07 -12.36
N ARG A 184 15.77 8.56 -11.14
CA ARG A 184 16.45 7.81 -10.09
C ARG A 184 15.61 6.64 -9.61
N CYS A 185 14.29 6.83 -9.48
CA CYS A 185 13.36 5.81 -9.01
C CYS A 185 13.23 4.65 -10.01
N TRP A 186 13.16 4.96 -11.30
CA TRP A 186 13.24 3.95 -12.37
C TRP A 186 14.55 3.19 -12.30
N THR A 187 15.66 3.92 -12.25
CA THR A 187 17.00 3.34 -12.24
C THR A 187 17.23 2.45 -11.02
N SER A 188 16.87 2.91 -9.81
CA SER A 188 17.02 2.12 -8.59
C SER A 188 16.20 0.85 -8.63
N SER A 189 14.96 0.91 -9.14
CA SER A 189 14.08 -0.25 -9.21
C SER A 189 14.60 -1.28 -10.21
N ILE A 190 15.01 -0.85 -11.42
CA ILE A 190 15.61 -1.72 -12.44
C ILE A 190 16.87 -2.43 -11.90
N LEU A 191 17.75 -1.69 -11.22
CA LEU A 191 18.98 -2.25 -10.70
C LEU A 191 18.76 -3.20 -9.52
N SER A 192 17.69 -3.01 -8.75
CA SER A 192 17.42 -3.76 -7.53
C SER A 192 17.04 -5.22 -7.76
N VAL A 193 16.61 -5.57 -8.96
CA VAL A 193 16.10 -6.90 -9.32
C VAL A 193 17.21 -7.82 -9.83
N PHE A 194 18.34 -7.27 -10.29
CA PHE A 194 19.46 -8.10 -10.75
C PHE A 194 20.22 -8.78 -9.62
N ASP A 195 20.86 -9.90 -9.93
CA ASP A 195 21.75 -10.62 -9.02
C ASP A 195 22.93 -9.77 -8.55
N SER A 196 23.47 -10.10 -7.38
CA SER A 196 24.60 -9.39 -6.74
C SER A 196 25.83 -9.27 -7.65
N GLY A 197 26.09 -10.27 -8.50
CA GLY A 197 27.15 -10.26 -9.49
C GLY A 197 26.96 -9.14 -10.53
N ILE A 198 25.78 -9.08 -11.15
CA ILE A 198 25.43 -8.03 -12.13
C ILE A 198 25.40 -6.66 -11.47
N GLN A 199 24.79 -6.54 -10.29
CA GLN A 199 24.75 -5.28 -9.54
C GLN A 199 26.14 -4.73 -9.25
N SER A 200 27.10 -5.60 -8.88
CA SER A 200 28.48 -5.18 -8.60
C SER A 200 29.17 -4.62 -9.85
N ARG A 201 28.96 -5.24 -11.01
CA ARG A 201 29.48 -4.75 -12.30
C ARG A 201 28.86 -3.42 -12.69
N LEU A 202 27.54 -3.28 -12.56
CA LEU A 202 26.84 -2.02 -12.85
C LEU A 202 27.25 -0.87 -11.91
N LYS A 203 27.64 -1.18 -10.66
CA LYS A 203 28.20 -0.21 -9.73
C LYS A 203 29.61 0.21 -10.12
N GLN A 204 30.47 -0.73 -10.53
CA GLN A 204 31.85 -0.43 -10.96
C GLN A 204 31.89 0.50 -12.18
N THR A 205 30.95 0.33 -13.11
CA THR A 205 30.89 1.13 -14.34
C THR A 205 30.11 2.45 -14.20
N ASN A 206 29.69 2.82 -12.97
CA ASN A 206 28.83 3.97 -12.68
C ASN A 206 27.53 4.02 -13.53
N TRP A 207 27.07 2.84 -14.00
CA TRP A 207 25.98 2.74 -14.96
C TRP A 207 24.67 3.32 -14.44
N ALA A 208 24.44 3.20 -13.12
CA ALA A 208 23.29 3.81 -12.44
C ALA A 208 23.23 5.33 -12.65
N ILE A 209 24.35 6.03 -12.46
CA ILE A 209 24.41 7.49 -12.57
C ILE A 209 24.23 7.89 -14.04
N SER A 210 24.86 7.15 -14.95
CA SER A 210 24.73 7.39 -16.40
C SER A 210 23.29 7.16 -16.90
N LEU A 211 22.61 6.12 -16.41
CA LEU A 211 21.21 5.84 -16.75
C LEU A 211 20.28 6.93 -16.23
N GLU A 212 20.41 7.31 -14.95
CA GLU A 212 19.60 8.38 -14.36
C GLU A 212 19.75 9.70 -15.16
N THR A 213 20.98 10.10 -15.43
CA THR A 213 21.26 11.36 -16.13
C THR A 213 20.79 11.32 -17.59
N SER A 214 21.06 10.23 -18.30
CA SER A 214 20.66 10.07 -19.71
C SER A 214 19.14 9.99 -19.86
N ALA A 215 18.45 9.28 -18.96
CA ALA A 215 16.99 9.19 -18.97
C ALA A 215 16.34 10.55 -18.71
N PHE A 216 16.87 11.32 -17.76
CA PHE A 216 16.38 12.67 -17.47
C PHE A 216 16.56 13.63 -18.65
N GLU A 217 17.76 13.67 -19.25
CA GLU A 217 18.02 14.54 -20.40
C GLU A 217 17.21 14.13 -21.65
N ASN A 218 17.02 12.82 -21.88
CA ASN A 218 16.11 12.33 -22.93
C ASN A 218 14.65 12.77 -22.70
N ALA A 219 14.17 12.74 -21.46
CA ALA A 219 12.82 13.20 -21.14
C ALA A 219 12.68 14.72 -21.31
N LYS A 220 13.69 15.48 -20.89
CA LYS A 220 13.72 16.94 -20.98
C LYS A 220 13.66 17.43 -22.43
N SER A 221 14.39 16.81 -23.33
CA SER A 221 14.42 17.18 -24.76
C SER A 221 13.11 16.92 -25.48
N ARG A 222 12.43 15.85 -25.07
CA ARG A 222 11.10 15.48 -25.55
C ARG A 222 9.99 16.29 -24.87
N ARG A 223 10.34 17.27 -24.02
CA ARG A 223 9.41 18.08 -23.23
C ARG A 223 8.46 17.24 -22.37
N GLN A 224 8.94 16.11 -21.88
CA GLN A 224 8.18 15.18 -21.03
C GLN A 224 8.37 15.47 -19.53
N VAL A 225 9.34 16.31 -19.17
CA VAL A 225 9.54 16.75 -17.79
C VAL A 225 8.54 17.86 -17.48
N THR A 226 7.54 17.53 -16.67
CA THR A 226 6.70 18.53 -16.01
C THR A 226 7.50 19.11 -14.86
N GLN A 227 8.08 20.30 -15.02
CA GLN A 227 8.79 21.00 -13.95
C GLN A 227 7.84 21.25 -12.77
N SER A 228 7.84 20.34 -11.81
CA SER A 228 7.11 20.49 -10.57
C SER A 228 8.11 20.87 -9.48
N LYS A 229 7.70 21.69 -8.51
CA LYS A 229 8.63 22.20 -7.47
C LYS A 229 9.29 21.09 -6.63
N ASN A 230 8.77 19.86 -6.68
CA ASN A 230 9.12 18.81 -5.72
C ASN A 230 9.52 17.47 -6.36
N PHE A 231 9.10 17.17 -7.60
CA PHE A 231 9.33 15.85 -8.21
C PHE A 231 9.22 15.88 -9.75
N ASP A 232 10.30 15.59 -10.46
CA ASP A 232 10.35 15.63 -11.92
C ASP A 232 10.07 14.23 -12.50
N SER A 233 8.79 13.92 -12.70
CA SER A 233 8.37 12.62 -13.20
C SER A 233 8.65 12.46 -14.70
N ILE A 234 9.22 11.31 -15.09
CA ILE A 234 9.49 10.94 -16.48
C ILE A 234 8.80 9.60 -16.85
N PRO A 235 8.39 9.41 -18.12
CA PRO A 235 7.84 8.14 -18.58
C PRO A 235 8.92 7.08 -18.75
N PHE A 236 8.54 5.81 -18.64
CA PHE A 236 9.42 4.66 -18.91
C PHE A 236 10.06 4.71 -20.31
N TYR A 237 9.36 5.27 -21.30
CA TYR A 237 9.87 5.39 -22.66
C TYR A 237 11.24 6.09 -22.72
N SER A 238 11.45 7.17 -21.96
CA SER A 238 12.74 7.87 -21.94
C SER A 238 13.85 7.08 -21.23
N VAL A 239 13.47 6.22 -20.28
CA VAL A 239 14.39 5.28 -19.63
C VAL A 239 14.81 4.19 -20.61
N LYS A 240 13.86 3.61 -21.35
CA LYS A 240 14.13 2.61 -22.40
C LYS A 240 15.13 3.12 -23.43
N GLU A 241 14.91 4.33 -23.95
CA GLU A 241 15.82 4.95 -24.92
C GLU A 241 17.21 5.18 -24.32
N ALA A 242 17.29 5.64 -23.07
CA ALA A 242 18.57 5.83 -22.38
C ALA A 242 19.34 4.51 -22.20
N VAL A 243 18.66 3.41 -21.83
CA VAL A 243 19.30 2.09 -21.72
C VAL A 243 19.86 1.64 -23.06
N ASN A 244 19.07 1.75 -24.13
CA ASN A 244 19.52 1.39 -25.47
C ASN A 244 20.77 2.18 -25.87
N GLN A 245 20.78 3.49 -25.63
CA GLN A 245 21.94 4.35 -25.93
C GLN A 245 23.19 3.94 -25.13
N LEU A 246 23.03 3.70 -23.82
CA LEU A 246 24.13 3.34 -22.93
C LEU A 246 24.80 2.02 -23.30
N ILE A 247 24.02 1.04 -23.76
CA ILE A 247 24.53 -0.25 -24.20
C ILE A 247 25.42 -0.12 -25.44
N TYR A 248 25.10 0.80 -26.35
CA TYR A 248 25.93 1.10 -27.51
C TYR A 248 27.14 2.01 -27.19
N GLY A 249 27.40 2.30 -25.91
CA GLY A 249 28.48 3.18 -25.47
C GLY A 249 28.16 4.67 -25.60
N CYS A 250 26.92 5.02 -25.98
CA CYS A 250 26.46 6.40 -26.06
C CYS A 250 25.87 6.80 -24.70
N GLY A 251 26.72 7.33 -23.81
CA GLY A 251 26.27 7.91 -22.53
C GLY A 251 25.47 9.21 -22.66
N ARG A 252 25.31 9.72 -23.88
CA ARG A 252 24.59 10.94 -24.21
C ARG A 252 23.52 10.65 -25.25
N PRO A 253 22.36 11.30 -25.15
CA PRO A 253 21.44 11.40 -26.27
C PRO A 253 22.14 12.01 -27.49
N LEU A 254 21.94 11.41 -28.68
CA LEU A 254 22.63 11.78 -29.93
C LEU A 254 22.45 13.26 -30.38
N TRP A 255 21.51 13.99 -29.76
CA TRP A 255 21.18 15.37 -30.07
C TRP A 255 21.79 16.40 -29.10
N ILE A 256 22.51 15.95 -28.06
CA ILE A 256 23.23 16.84 -27.12
C ILE A 256 24.63 17.16 -27.65
N ASP A 257 24.96 18.45 -27.70
CA ASP A 257 26.23 18.98 -28.19
C ASP A 257 27.43 18.57 -27.31
N ASP A 258 28.57 18.27 -27.93
CA ASP A 258 29.78 17.73 -27.27
C ASP A 258 30.32 18.65 -26.15
N ASN A 259 30.02 19.94 -26.23
CA ASN A 259 30.49 21.00 -25.33
C ASN A 259 29.82 21.00 -23.94
N THR A 260 28.81 20.18 -23.70
CA THR A 260 28.19 20.05 -22.38
C THR A 260 29.05 19.18 -21.46
N LYS A 261 29.41 19.71 -20.28
CA LYS A 261 30.14 18.98 -19.23
C LYS A 261 29.21 17.95 -18.58
N MET A 262 29.05 16.79 -19.19
CA MET A 262 28.41 15.62 -18.58
C MET A 262 29.44 14.60 -18.08
N ALA A 263 29.02 13.79 -17.10
CA ALA A 263 29.79 12.71 -16.50
C ALA A 263 30.43 11.80 -17.57
N SER A 264 31.58 11.23 -17.23
CA SER A 264 32.35 10.30 -18.07
C SER A 264 31.47 9.19 -18.65
N PHE A 265 31.72 8.81 -19.91
CA PHE A 265 31.08 7.66 -20.54
C PHE A 265 31.27 6.41 -19.68
N PRO A 266 30.20 5.67 -19.35
CA PRO A 266 30.35 4.41 -18.64
C PRO A 266 31.12 3.43 -19.52
N GLU A 267 31.92 2.58 -18.89
CA GLU A 267 32.58 1.48 -19.60
C GLU A 267 31.54 0.57 -20.24
N LYS A 268 31.89 0.01 -21.41
CA LYS A 268 31.02 -0.91 -22.14
C LYS A 268 30.76 -2.14 -21.27
N LEU A 269 29.49 -2.47 -21.09
CA LEU A 269 29.09 -3.68 -20.37
C LEU A 269 29.50 -4.94 -21.15
N ASP A 270 29.72 -6.04 -20.42
CA ASP A 270 29.88 -7.36 -21.01
C ASP A 270 28.61 -7.80 -21.75
N GLU A 271 28.77 -8.66 -22.75
CA GLU A 271 27.66 -9.11 -23.61
C GLU A 271 26.55 -9.83 -22.81
N ASP A 272 26.92 -10.58 -21.78
CA ASP A 272 25.97 -11.34 -20.97
C ASP A 272 25.13 -10.42 -20.08
N THR A 273 25.75 -9.46 -19.39
CA THR A 273 25.04 -8.43 -18.62
C THR A 273 24.16 -7.57 -19.54
N THR A 274 24.64 -7.24 -20.74
CA THR A 274 23.86 -6.50 -21.74
C THR A 274 22.58 -7.24 -22.14
N LYS A 275 22.67 -8.54 -22.43
CA LYS A 275 21.51 -9.37 -22.80
C LYS A 275 20.47 -9.41 -21.68
N VAL A 276 20.89 -9.59 -20.44
CA VAL A 276 19.99 -9.64 -19.27
C VAL A 276 19.27 -8.30 -19.08
N VAL A 277 19.98 -7.17 -19.19
CA VAL A 277 19.38 -5.84 -19.08
C VAL A 277 18.38 -5.58 -20.21
N LEU A 278 18.75 -5.89 -21.47
CA LEU A 278 17.84 -5.70 -22.62
C LEU A 278 16.59 -6.56 -22.52
N HIS A 279 16.71 -7.79 -22.00
CA HIS A 279 15.57 -8.67 -21.81
C HIS A 279 14.55 -8.04 -20.84
N LEU A 280 14.99 -7.59 -19.67
CA LEU A 280 14.14 -6.91 -18.68
C LEU A 280 13.47 -5.64 -19.26
N ILE A 281 14.23 -4.82 -19.99
CA ILE A 281 13.69 -3.60 -20.62
C ILE A 281 12.67 -3.94 -21.71
N GLY A 282 12.88 -5.05 -22.44
CA GLY A 282 11.92 -5.60 -23.38
C GLY A 282 10.61 -5.97 -22.70
N GLU A 283 10.66 -6.76 -21.63
CA GLU A 283 9.48 -7.18 -20.86
C GLU A 283 8.72 -5.99 -20.25
N LEU A 284 9.43 -4.97 -19.76
CA LEU A 284 8.80 -3.74 -19.29
C LEU A 284 8.15 -2.95 -20.43
N ALA A 285 8.78 -2.92 -21.62
CA ALA A 285 8.22 -2.20 -22.77
C ALA A 285 6.94 -2.85 -23.31
N GLU A 286 6.82 -4.18 -23.23
CA GLU A 286 5.64 -4.93 -23.68
C GLU A 286 4.36 -4.60 -22.89
N ARG A 287 4.51 -4.10 -21.67
CA ARG A 287 3.39 -3.69 -20.78
C ARG A 287 2.81 -2.30 -21.12
N ASN A 288 3.47 -1.55 -22.00
CA ASN A 288 2.96 -0.30 -22.60
C ASN A 288 2.47 0.80 -21.62
N PHE A 289 3.35 1.35 -20.79
CA PHE A 289 3.01 2.42 -19.82
C PHE A 289 2.78 3.83 -20.42
N SER A 290 2.74 3.95 -21.74
CA SER A 290 2.82 5.25 -22.43
C SER A 290 1.49 6.00 -22.51
N LEU A 291 0.37 5.29 -22.45
CA LEU A 291 -0.96 5.84 -22.69
C LEU A 291 -1.96 5.20 -21.72
N GLY A 292 -2.89 6.00 -21.18
CA GLY A 292 -4.03 5.51 -20.43
C GLY A 292 -4.15 6.08 -19.01
N LEU A 293 -4.72 5.30 -18.09
CA LEU A 293 -5.08 5.79 -16.76
C LEU A 293 -3.82 6.10 -15.95
N SER A 294 -3.68 7.35 -15.52
CA SER A 294 -2.50 7.77 -14.76
C SER A 294 -2.56 7.19 -13.34
N CYS A 295 -1.71 6.20 -13.07
CA CYS A 295 -1.55 5.62 -11.72
C CYS A 295 -1.18 6.72 -10.72
N VAL A 296 -0.36 7.67 -11.16
CA VAL A 296 0.04 8.86 -10.38
C VAL A 296 -1.16 9.59 -9.77
N HIS A 297 -2.21 9.84 -10.55
CA HIS A 297 -3.35 10.62 -10.03
C HIS A 297 -4.21 9.83 -9.04
N GLU A 298 -4.34 8.50 -9.22
CA GLU A 298 -5.22 7.67 -8.40
C GLU A 298 -4.66 7.39 -7.00
N SER A 299 -3.35 7.18 -6.88
CA SER A 299 -2.70 6.71 -5.67
C SER A 299 -2.17 7.81 -4.74
N VAL A 300 -2.12 9.07 -5.19
CA VAL A 300 -1.73 10.22 -4.32
C VAL A 300 -2.63 10.33 -3.09
N TRP A 301 -3.91 9.95 -3.22
CA TRP A 301 -4.93 10.19 -2.19
C TRP A 301 -5.47 8.92 -1.53
N ARG A 302 -5.00 7.74 -1.95
CA ARG A 302 -5.63 6.45 -1.65
C ARG A 302 -4.63 5.49 -1.02
N PRO A 303 -4.94 4.87 0.13
CA PRO A 303 -4.31 3.63 0.58
C PRO A 303 -4.27 2.63 -0.56
N TYR A 304 -3.16 1.92 -0.73
CA TYR A 304 -3.08 0.98 -1.84
C TYR A 304 -2.37 -0.32 -1.51
N ILE A 305 -2.78 -1.33 -2.26
CA ILE A 305 -2.30 -2.69 -2.21
C ILE A 305 -1.52 -2.93 -3.50
N VAL A 306 -0.26 -3.34 -3.40
CA VAL A 306 0.56 -3.75 -4.53
C VAL A 306 0.72 -5.25 -4.51
N LEU A 307 0.08 -5.89 -5.48
CA LEU A 307 0.25 -7.31 -5.78
C LEU A 307 1.31 -7.45 -6.86
N PHE A 308 2.37 -8.19 -6.56
CA PHE A 308 3.46 -8.40 -7.52
C PHE A 308 3.89 -9.86 -7.55
N SER A 309 4.53 -10.25 -8.64
CA SER A 309 5.09 -11.58 -8.80
C SER A 309 6.57 -11.61 -8.48
N ARG A 310 6.99 -12.51 -7.58
CA ARG A 310 8.41 -12.63 -7.19
C ARG A 310 9.27 -13.40 -8.20
N ASN A 311 8.63 -14.07 -9.15
CA ASN A 311 9.31 -14.83 -10.19
C ASN A 311 9.40 -14.03 -11.50
N ASP A 312 8.85 -12.82 -11.53
CA ASP A 312 8.85 -11.92 -12.68
C ASP A 312 9.64 -10.65 -12.32
N PRO A 313 10.89 -10.54 -12.80
CA PRO A 313 11.72 -9.37 -12.60
C PRO A 313 11.04 -8.04 -12.95
N ALA A 314 10.27 -8.00 -14.03
CA ALA A 314 9.61 -6.78 -14.46
C ALA A 314 8.46 -6.40 -13.52
N SER A 315 7.74 -7.40 -12.98
CA SER A 315 6.72 -7.17 -11.94
C SER A 315 7.33 -6.51 -10.68
N GLU A 316 8.50 -6.98 -10.26
CA GLU A 316 9.21 -6.41 -9.12
C GLU A 316 9.69 -4.98 -9.37
N VAL A 317 10.19 -4.69 -10.58
CA VAL A 317 10.54 -3.32 -10.97
C VAL A 317 9.32 -2.41 -10.84
N LEU A 318 8.14 -2.86 -11.27
CA LEU A 318 6.93 -2.06 -11.18
C LEU A 318 6.50 -1.81 -9.73
N ALA A 319 6.56 -2.84 -8.87
CA ALA A 319 6.32 -2.68 -7.45
C ALA A 319 7.29 -1.66 -6.82
N GLY A 320 8.58 -1.70 -7.20
CA GLY A 320 9.60 -0.76 -6.74
C GLY A 320 9.40 0.67 -7.26
N VAL A 321 8.96 0.82 -8.51
CA VAL A 321 8.67 2.12 -9.14
C VAL A 321 7.48 2.81 -8.48
N VAL A 322 6.41 2.04 -8.24
CA VAL A 322 5.26 2.50 -7.47
C VAL A 322 5.76 2.96 -6.11
N HIS A 323 6.47 2.11 -5.36
CA HIS A 323 6.99 2.47 -4.04
C HIS A 323 7.78 3.79 -4.02
N SER A 324 8.74 3.91 -4.93
CA SER A 324 9.70 5.02 -4.97
C SER A 324 9.04 6.34 -5.36
N TYR A 325 8.03 6.32 -6.24
CA TYR A 325 7.29 7.55 -6.55
C TYR A 325 6.64 8.15 -5.27
N TYR A 326 5.97 7.31 -4.49
CA TYR A 326 5.14 7.79 -3.38
C TYR A 326 5.91 8.02 -2.08
N SER A 327 7.09 7.41 -1.90
CA SER A 327 7.96 7.74 -0.76
C SER A 327 8.46 9.19 -0.81
N TRP A 328 8.59 9.77 -2.00
CA TRP A 328 9.11 11.13 -2.21
C TRP A 328 8.02 12.20 -2.36
N CYS A 329 6.88 11.86 -2.97
CA CYS A 329 5.81 12.83 -3.22
C CYS A 329 4.84 13.04 -2.04
N GLN A 330 4.87 12.21 -1.00
CA GLN A 330 3.88 12.28 0.07
C GLN A 330 4.18 13.36 1.14
N PRO A 331 3.15 13.95 1.77
CA PRO A 331 3.32 14.83 2.89
C PRO A 331 4.02 14.09 4.04
N ARG A 332 5.11 14.64 4.57
CA ARG A 332 5.87 14.05 5.69
C ARG A 332 5.02 13.79 6.94
N GLU A 333 3.96 14.57 7.13
CA GLU A 333 3.09 14.50 8.31
C GLU A 333 2.01 13.42 8.21
N ASN A 334 1.67 12.95 7.01
CA ASN A 334 0.63 11.92 6.84
C ASN A 334 0.87 11.05 5.60
N PRO A 335 1.90 10.18 5.60
CA PRO A 335 2.20 9.33 4.46
C PRO A 335 1.09 8.30 4.26
N THR A 336 0.73 7.99 3.02
CA THR A 336 -0.32 7.03 2.65
C THR A 336 0.12 5.61 2.96
N PRO A 337 -0.71 4.77 3.61
CA PRO A 337 -0.35 3.40 3.96
C PRO A 337 -0.32 2.52 2.71
N ILE A 338 0.66 1.62 2.66
CA ILE A 338 0.90 0.74 1.52
C ILE A 338 1.07 -0.69 2.01
N LEU A 339 0.38 -1.63 1.34
CA LEU A 339 0.54 -3.06 1.59
C LEU A 339 1.13 -3.76 0.36
N TYR A 340 2.33 -4.31 0.48
CA TYR A 340 2.96 -5.16 -0.54
C TYR A 340 2.69 -6.62 -0.25
N VAL A 341 2.25 -7.35 -1.28
CA VAL A 341 2.00 -8.80 -1.19
C VAL A 341 2.54 -9.46 -2.45
N SER A 342 3.42 -10.45 -2.28
CA SER A 342 3.92 -11.27 -3.39
C SER A 342 3.21 -12.61 -3.54
N ASP A 343 3.10 -13.09 -4.78
CA ASP A 343 2.64 -14.46 -5.07
C ASP A 343 3.69 -15.52 -4.68
N GLY A 344 3.31 -16.64 -4.06
CA GLY A 344 4.24 -17.77 -3.80
C GLY A 344 4.68 -18.03 -2.35
N ALA A 345 5.23 -19.22 -2.11
CA ALA A 345 5.48 -19.75 -0.76
C ALA A 345 6.93 -19.60 -0.25
N SER A 346 7.90 -19.28 -1.12
CA SER A 346 9.32 -19.19 -0.76
C SER A 346 9.67 -17.81 -0.16
N PRO A 347 10.32 -17.73 1.02
CA PRO A 347 10.74 -16.45 1.63
C PRO A 347 11.40 -15.46 0.64
N TYR A 348 10.80 -14.29 0.41
CA TYR A 348 11.34 -13.28 -0.52
C TYR A 348 11.30 -11.84 0.01
N ALA A 349 12.46 -11.18 0.00
CA ALA A 349 12.66 -9.82 0.53
C ALA A 349 13.07 -8.88 -0.61
N PRO A 350 12.12 -8.18 -1.26
CA PRO A 350 12.45 -7.28 -2.36
C PRO A 350 13.34 -6.13 -1.90
N GLN A 351 14.41 -5.86 -2.63
CA GLN A 351 15.39 -4.84 -2.24
C GLN A 351 14.81 -3.41 -2.29
N PHE A 352 13.72 -3.19 -3.02
CA PHE A 352 13.05 -1.89 -3.17
C PHE A 352 12.27 -1.41 -1.93
N LEU A 353 12.11 -2.24 -0.88
CA LEU A 353 11.38 -1.87 0.35
C LEU A 353 12.11 -0.87 1.24
N SER A 354 13.21 -0.29 0.77
CA SER A 354 14.07 0.68 1.47
C SER A 354 13.46 2.04 1.74
N PHE A 355 12.29 2.34 1.18
CA PHE A 355 11.73 3.69 1.11
C PHE A 355 10.48 3.91 1.97
N GLY A 356 10.62 3.95 3.31
CA GLY A 356 9.68 4.72 4.15
C GLY A 356 9.02 3.99 5.32
N GLY A 357 8.36 4.78 6.18
CA GLY A 357 7.75 4.33 7.44
C GLY A 357 6.37 3.70 7.30
N ASN A 358 5.64 3.91 6.20
CA ASN A 358 4.21 3.58 6.13
C ASN A 358 3.91 2.37 5.25
N THR A 359 4.78 1.36 5.31
CA THR A 359 4.73 0.20 4.43
C THR A 359 4.56 -1.08 5.25
N ALA A 360 3.58 -1.91 4.91
CA ALA A 360 3.46 -3.28 5.39
C ALA A 360 3.79 -4.26 4.26
N VAL A 361 4.40 -5.38 4.62
CA VAL A 361 4.88 -6.39 3.66
C VAL A 361 4.45 -7.78 4.09
N VAL A 362 3.88 -8.56 3.17
CA VAL A 362 3.47 -9.95 3.38
C VAL A 362 4.04 -10.84 2.28
N ASN A 363 5.30 -11.26 2.46
CA ASN A 363 6.04 -12.00 1.42
C ASN A 363 6.46 -13.42 1.86
N GLY A 364 5.97 -13.91 3.00
CA GLY A 364 6.29 -15.27 3.46
C GLY A 364 7.72 -15.42 3.96
N LEU A 365 8.36 -14.32 4.37
CA LEU A 365 9.73 -14.31 4.87
C LEU A 365 9.85 -15.05 6.20
N ASP A 366 10.82 -15.95 6.37
CA ASP A 366 11.10 -16.55 7.68
C ASP A 366 11.86 -15.58 8.60
N ASP A 367 12.75 -14.78 8.01
CA ASP A 367 13.47 -13.72 8.71
C ASP A 367 13.64 -12.47 7.85
N ILE A 368 13.81 -11.34 8.53
CA ILE A 368 14.19 -10.09 7.88
C ILE A 368 15.70 -10.16 7.61
N PRO A 369 16.16 -9.94 6.37
CA PRO A 369 17.59 -9.95 6.09
C PRO A 369 18.34 -8.92 6.93
N ASP A 370 19.42 -9.36 7.60
CA ASP A 370 20.28 -8.54 8.48
C ASP A 370 20.96 -7.34 7.79
N GLY A 371 20.87 -7.23 6.46
CA GLY A 371 21.51 -6.15 5.70
C GLY A 371 23.04 -6.16 5.81
N LYS A 372 23.65 -7.34 6.03
CA LYS A 372 25.11 -7.52 6.19
C LYS A 372 25.77 -8.19 4.99
N GLN A 373 25.05 -9.01 4.23
CA GLN A 373 25.61 -9.65 3.03
C GLN A 373 25.59 -8.69 1.82
N PRO A 374 26.50 -8.86 0.84
CA PRO A 374 26.45 -8.11 -0.41
C PRO A 374 25.11 -8.34 -1.14
N GLY A 375 24.32 -7.28 -1.32
CA GLY A 375 22.96 -7.36 -1.90
C GLY A 375 21.83 -7.40 -0.85
N GLN A 376 22.14 -7.61 0.43
CA GLN A 376 21.15 -7.43 1.51
C GLN A 376 21.12 -5.96 1.92
N PHE A 377 19.96 -5.32 1.74
CA PHE A 377 19.82 -3.88 1.86
C PHE A 377 19.58 -3.42 3.31
N TYR A 378 20.18 -2.28 3.69
CA TYR A 378 20.17 -1.73 5.06
C TYR A 378 18.78 -1.31 5.57
N GLY A 379 17.84 -0.98 4.69
CA GLY A 379 16.48 -0.50 5.04
C GLY A 379 15.69 -1.49 5.90
N TYR A 380 15.99 -2.78 5.79
CA TYR A 380 15.39 -3.84 6.59
C TYR A 380 15.77 -3.81 8.07
N LYS A 381 16.89 -3.17 8.45
CA LYS A 381 17.33 -3.07 9.85
C LYS A 381 16.37 -2.28 10.74
N ASN A 382 15.62 -1.36 10.14
CA ASN A 382 14.64 -0.53 10.84
C ASN A 382 13.22 -1.10 10.74
N ALA A 383 13.04 -2.24 10.07
CA ALA A 383 11.74 -2.84 9.87
C ALA A 383 11.30 -3.64 11.09
N LEU A 384 10.03 -3.50 11.47
CA LEU A 384 9.46 -4.28 12.57
C LEU A 384 9.07 -5.68 12.08
N LYS A 385 9.73 -6.69 12.64
CA LYS A 385 9.41 -8.10 12.38
C LYS A 385 8.18 -8.54 13.17
N VAL A 386 7.13 -8.94 12.46
CA VAL A 386 5.93 -9.54 13.06
C VAL A 386 5.78 -10.95 12.51
N ILE A 387 5.74 -11.97 13.36
CA ILE A 387 5.61 -13.36 12.93
C ILE A 387 4.14 -13.75 13.00
N GLY A 388 3.54 -14.08 11.86
CA GLY A 388 2.22 -14.69 11.75
C GLY A 388 2.31 -16.21 11.87
N SER A 389 1.57 -16.78 12.82
CA SER A 389 1.50 -18.23 13.04
C SER A 389 0.05 -18.67 13.25
N PRO A 390 -0.28 -19.97 13.11
CA PRO A 390 -1.61 -20.47 13.44
C PRO A 390 -2.04 -20.11 14.88
N GLY A 391 -1.08 -20.04 15.81
CA GLY A 391 -1.33 -19.71 17.20
C GLY A 391 -1.30 -18.20 17.51
N GLY A 392 -1.35 -17.32 16.50
CA GLY A 392 -1.39 -15.87 16.66
C GLY A 392 -0.13 -15.13 16.20
N LEU A 393 0.01 -13.88 16.66
CA LEU A 393 1.09 -12.97 16.27
C LEU A 393 2.20 -12.93 17.32
N THR A 394 3.44 -12.81 16.87
CA THR A 394 4.59 -12.60 17.75
C THR A 394 5.44 -11.43 17.28
N HIS A 395 5.77 -10.51 18.19
CA HIS A 395 6.69 -9.39 17.94
C HIS A 395 7.55 -9.15 19.17
N MET A 396 8.87 -9.00 19.00
CA MET A 396 9.84 -8.76 20.09
C MET A 396 9.69 -9.72 21.29
N GLY A 397 9.44 -11.01 21.02
CA GLY A 397 9.24 -12.04 22.06
C GLY A 397 7.87 -12.01 22.74
N LYS A 398 7.02 -11.01 22.48
CA LYS A 398 5.64 -10.97 22.96
C LYS A 398 4.74 -11.73 21.99
N ARG A 399 4.10 -12.79 22.46
CA ARG A 399 3.14 -13.60 21.69
C ARG A 399 1.72 -13.25 22.10
N VAL A 400 0.87 -12.98 21.12
CA VAL A 400 -0.56 -12.72 21.31
C VAL A 400 -1.36 -13.72 20.50
N SER A 401 -2.17 -14.53 21.19
CA SER A 401 -3.03 -15.52 20.55
C SER A 401 -4.14 -14.85 19.76
N LEU A 402 -4.30 -15.23 18.51
CA LEU A 402 -5.50 -14.98 17.74
C LEU A 402 -6.42 -16.18 17.97
N GLN A 403 -7.32 -16.08 18.96
CA GLN A 403 -8.34 -17.12 19.16
C GLN A 403 -9.28 -17.10 17.95
N GLY A 404 -9.32 -18.21 17.19
CA GLY A 404 -10.24 -18.39 16.06
C GLY A 404 -9.63 -18.70 14.70
N PHE A 405 -8.42 -19.27 14.64
CA PHE A 405 -7.91 -19.92 13.41
C PHE A 405 -8.25 -21.40 13.37
#